data_AF-A0A2X4UWC6-F1
#
_entry.id   AF-A0A2X4UWC6-F1
#
_cell.length_a   1.000
_cell.length_b   1.000
_cell.length_c   1.000
_cell.angle_alpha   90.00
_cell.angle_beta   90.00
_cell.angle_gamma   90.00
#
_symmetry.space_group_name_H-M   'P 1'
#
loop_
_entity.id
_entity.type
_entity.pdbx_description
1 polymer ?
#
loop_
_entity_poly.entity_id
_entity_poly.type
_entity_poly.pdbx_seq_one_letter_code
_entity_poly.pdbx_strand_id
1 'polypeptide(L)'
;MKMLASKVFDERSLPLGEDYGDYNLSVPGVSDSIGIFISEATIGDDNSIIKAAAFLDKIEKWNNDCRKIFLETENAIVKDYFEFYLEEVPHVFETENPSQISTQEMINKLKLNGVASHGRGAEQSFNVDFTLGYDQLLVMNFDADFSTQDITWES
;
A
#
# COMPACT_ATOMS: atom_id res chain seq x y z
N MET A 1 6.91 -24.19 -7.54
CA MET A 1 6.39 -23.24 -6.54
C MET A 1 7.54 -22.74 -5.70
N LYS A 2 7.46 -21.51 -5.22
CA LYS A 2 8.37 -20.95 -4.22
C LYS A 2 7.58 -20.59 -2.96
N MET A 3 8.29 -20.28 -1.88
CA MET A 3 7.65 -19.94 -0.61
C MET A 3 7.95 -18.49 -0.23
N LEU A 4 6.90 -17.76 0.14
CA LEU A 4 7.03 -16.47 0.80
C LEU A 4 7.17 -16.70 2.30
N ALA A 5 8.38 -16.51 2.83
CA ALA A 5 8.66 -16.64 4.25
C ALA A 5 8.51 -15.27 4.96
N SER A 6 7.27 -14.78 5.07
CA SER A 6 6.95 -13.59 5.88
C SER A 6 6.67 -13.99 7.33
N LYS A 7 6.96 -13.09 8.27
CA LYS A 7 6.57 -13.20 9.68
C LYS A 7 5.16 -12.71 9.93
N VAL A 8 4.64 -11.87 9.03
CA VAL A 8 3.32 -11.25 9.15
C VAL A 8 2.26 -12.09 8.46
N PHE A 9 2.61 -12.70 7.33
CA PHE A 9 1.75 -13.60 6.60
C PHE A 9 2.23 -15.03 6.78
N ASP A 10 1.31 -15.94 7.14
CA ASP A 10 1.57 -17.37 7.13
C ASP A 10 2.20 -17.82 5.80
N GLU A 11 3.02 -18.86 5.83
CA GLU A 11 3.75 -19.36 4.65
C GLU A 11 2.87 -19.45 3.40
N ARG A 12 3.17 -18.61 2.40
CA ARG A 12 2.44 -18.59 1.12
C ARG A 12 3.20 -19.32 0.04
N SER A 13 2.50 -20.23 -0.66
CA SER A 13 3.00 -20.86 -1.86
C SER A 13 2.81 -19.93 -3.05
N LEU A 14 3.93 -19.54 -3.68
CA LEU A 14 3.96 -18.68 -4.85
C LEU A 14 4.07 -19.54 -6.13
N PRO A 15 3.20 -19.34 -7.12
CA PRO A 15 3.27 -20.03 -8.39
C PRO A 15 4.50 -19.58 -9.20
N LEU A 16 5.05 -20.46 -10.03
CA LEU A 16 6.17 -20.10 -10.90
C LEU A 16 5.64 -19.68 -12.26
N GLY A 17 6.15 -18.58 -12.81
CA GLY A 17 5.82 -18.14 -14.17
C GLY A 17 4.51 -17.36 -14.31
N GLU A 18 3.94 -16.89 -13.19
CA GLU A 18 2.78 -16.00 -13.16
C GLU A 18 2.83 -15.10 -11.93
N ASP A 19 2.02 -14.04 -11.93
CA ASP A 19 1.83 -13.15 -10.78
C ASP A 19 1.05 -13.85 -9.66
N TYR A 20 1.24 -13.38 -8.42
CA TYR A 20 0.49 -13.83 -7.26
C TYR A 20 -0.28 -12.67 -6.62
N GLY A 21 -1.55 -12.91 -6.31
CA GLY A 21 -2.40 -11.99 -5.56
C GLY A 21 -3.25 -12.71 -4.50
N ASP A 22 -3.29 -12.17 -3.29
CA ASP A 22 -4.24 -12.58 -2.25
C ASP A 22 -4.76 -11.33 -1.53
N TYR A 23 -6.07 -11.10 -1.57
CA TYR A 23 -6.70 -9.81 -1.30
C TYR A 23 -7.53 -9.77 -0.02
N ASN A 24 -7.50 -10.81 0.80
CA ASN A 24 -8.27 -10.89 2.05
C ASN A 24 -7.42 -11.38 3.22
N LEU A 25 -6.28 -10.71 3.44
CA LEU A 25 -5.32 -11.09 4.47
C LEU A 25 -5.50 -10.27 5.74
N SER A 26 -5.70 -10.95 6.86
CA SER A 26 -5.67 -10.32 8.18
C SER A 26 -4.23 -10.15 8.65
N VAL A 27 -3.87 -8.93 9.03
CA VAL A 27 -2.55 -8.61 9.58
C VAL A 27 -2.68 -8.10 11.02
N PRO A 28 -1.92 -8.66 11.98
CA PRO A 28 -1.90 -8.12 13.34
C PRO A 28 -1.54 -6.63 13.35
N GLY A 29 -2.35 -5.82 14.05
CA GLY A 29 -2.14 -4.36 14.13
C GLY A 29 -2.75 -3.55 12.98
N VAL A 30 -3.35 -4.20 11.98
CA VAL A 30 -4.13 -3.55 10.93
C VAL A 30 -5.60 -3.95 11.11
N SER A 31 -6.50 -2.96 11.15
CA SER A 31 -7.93 -3.18 11.42
C SER A 31 -8.66 -3.90 10.29
N ASP A 32 -8.29 -3.61 9.05
CA ASP A 32 -8.95 -4.10 7.85
C ASP A 32 -8.12 -5.22 7.21
N SER A 33 -8.79 -6.08 6.43
CA SER A 33 -8.09 -7.02 5.57
C SER A 33 -7.34 -6.26 4.48
N ILE A 34 -6.17 -6.77 4.11
CA ILE A 34 -5.32 -6.15 3.10
C ILE A 34 -5.01 -7.14 1.98
N GLY A 35 -4.62 -6.61 0.83
CA GLY A 35 -4.09 -7.38 -0.27
C GLY A 35 -2.57 -7.43 -0.31
N ILE A 36 -2.05 -8.52 -0.85
CA ILE A 36 -0.67 -8.62 -1.30
C ILE A 36 -0.64 -8.94 -2.79
N PHE A 37 0.27 -8.30 -3.51
CA PHE A 37 0.61 -8.63 -4.89
C PHE A 37 2.12 -8.87 -5.01
N ILE A 38 2.51 -9.92 -5.72
CA ILE A 38 3.91 -10.22 -6.02
C ILE A 38 4.01 -10.58 -7.50
N SER A 39 4.77 -9.79 -8.25
CA SER A 39 4.94 -9.99 -9.69
C SER A 39 5.67 -11.30 -10.02
N GLU A 40 5.41 -11.85 -11.20
CA GLU A 40 6.13 -12.99 -11.78
C GLU A 40 7.65 -12.74 -11.74
N ALA A 41 8.07 -11.52 -12.09
CA ALA A 41 9.49 -11.14 -12.10
C ALA A 41 10.13 -11.28 -10.71
N THR A 42 9.41 -10.86 -9.66
CA THR A 42 9.84 -11.02 -8.27
C THR A 42 9.89 -12.50 -7.90
N ILE A 43 8.86 -13.27 -8.25
CA ILE A 43 8.78 -14.70 -7.92
C ILE A 43 9.90 -15.47 -8.64
N GLY A 44 10.28 -15.07 -9.85
CA GLY A 44 11.37 -15.68 -10.61
C GLY A 44 12.73 -15.65 -9.90
N ASP A 45 12.96 -14.73 -8.96
CA ASP A 45 14.25 -14.49 -8.31
C ASP A 45 14.21 -14.69 -6.78
N ASP A 46 15.06 -15.57 -6.25
CA ASP A 46 15.03 -15.95 -4.83
C ASP A 46 15.38 -14.78 -3.90
N ASN A 47 16.35 -13.94 -4.29
CA ASN A 47 16.72 -12.77 -3.50
C ASN A 47 15.60 -11.73 -3.47
N SER A 48 14.88 -11.58 -4.57
CA SER A 48 13.75 -10.66 -4.69
C SER A 48 12.55 -11.13 -3.86
N ILE A 49 12.30 -12.45 -3.76
CA ILE A 49 11.31 -13.00 -2.81
C ILE A 49 11.70 -12.73 -1.36
N ILE A 50 12.96 -12.97 -1.00
CA ILE A 50 13.46 -12.68 0.37
C ILE A 50 13.27 -11.20 0.68
N LYS A 51 13.55 -10.31 -0.29
CA LYS A 51 13.36 -8.88 -0.12
C LYS A 51 11.88 -8.50 -0.02
N ALA A 52 11.01 -9.11 -0.83
CA ALA A 52 9.57 -8.91 -0.74
C ALA A 52 9.05 -9.32 0.65
N ALA A 53 9.43 -10.49 1.17
CA ALA A 53 9.08 -10.89 2.53
C ALA A 53 9.56 -9.88 3.57
N ALA A 54 10.79 -9.36 3.45
CA ALA A 54 11.32 -8.35 4.36
C ALA A 54 10.61 -6.98 4.27
N PHE A 55 10.06 -6.64 3.10
CA PHE A 55 9.21 -5.45 2.93
C PHE A 55 7.86 -5.65 3.59
N LEU A 56 7.21 -6.78 3.32
CA LEU A 56 5.91 -7.18 3.85
C LEU A 56 5.91 -7.27 5.38
N ASP A 57 7.02 -7.74 5.97
CA ASP A 57 7.21 -7.81 7.42
C ASP A 57 7.19 -6.44 8.12
N LYS A 58 7.30 -5.34 7.37
CA LYS A 58 7.29 -3.96 7.88
C LYS A 58 5.97 -3.25 7.67
N ILE A 59 4.90 -3.97 7.31
CA ILE A 59 3.63 -3.36 6.91
C ILE A 59 3.01 -2.43 7.96
N GLU A 60 3.08 -2.76 9.25
CA GLU A 60 2.60 -1.88 10.32
C GLU A 60 3.42 -0.58 10.38
N LYS A 61 4.74 -0.68 10.18
CA LYS A 61 5.61 0.49 10.08
C LYS A 61 5.26 1.33 8.85
N TRP A 62 4.99 0.70 7.71
CA TRP A 62 4.59 1.41 6.49
C TRP A 62 3.25 2.13 6.64
N ASN A 63 2.28 1.50 7.29
CA ASN A 63 0.99 2.14 7.61
C ASN A 63 1.19 3.46 8.37
N ASN A 64 2.14 3.51 9.31
CA ASN A 64 2.43 4.70 10.10
C ASN A 64 3.29 5.72 9.34
N ASP A 65 4.37 5.26 8.70
CA ASP A 65 5.32 6.14 8.03
C ASP A 65 4.72 6.82 6.80
N CYS A 66 3.91 6.12 6.00
CA CYS A 66 3.27 6.72 4.83
C CYS A 66 2.33 7.85 5.25
N ARG A 67 1.55 7.68 6.32
CA ARG A 67 0.67 8.74 6.85
C ARG A 67 1.46 9.95 7.31
N LYS A 68 2.60 9.73 7.97
CA LYS A 68 3.50 10.81 8.35
C LYS A 68 4.01 11.57 7.13
N ILE A 69 4.44 10.85 6.08
CA ILE A 69 4.89 11.46 4.83
C ILE A 69 3.76 12.27 4.16
N PHE A 70 2.54 11.73 4.11
CA PHE A 70 1.38 12.43 3.54
C PHE A 70 1.08 13.75 4.27
N LEU A 71 1.34 13.82 5.59
CA LEU A 71 1.17 15.05 6.37
C LEU A 71 2.30 16.06 6.13
N GLU A 72 3.55 15.58 6.04
CA GLU A 72 4.74 16.44 6.03
C GLU A 72 5.05 17.03 4.65
N THR A 73 4.60 16.39 3.56
CA THR A 73 5.06 16.73 2.21
C THR A 73 4.23 17.79 1.48
N GLU A 74 3.10 18.26 2.05
CA GLU A 74 2.13 19.13 1.34
C GLU A 74 1.92 18.70 -0.12
N ASN A 75 1.91 17.39 -0.38
CA ASN A 75 2.01 16.84 -1.72
C ASN A 75 0.70 17.09 -2.50
N ALA A 76 0.82 17.66 -3.71
CA ALA A 76 -0.33 17.96 -4.57
C ALA A 76 -1.20 16.72 -4.87
N ILE A 77 -0.60 15.55 -5.09
CA ILE A 77 -1.33 14.31 -5.35
C ILE A 77 -2.21 13.92 -4.16
N VAL A 78 -1.71 14.07 -2.93
CA VAL A 78 -2.48 13.78 -1.71
C VAL A 78 -3.65 14.77 -1.58
N LYS A 79 -3.40 16.05 -1.90
CA LYS A 79 -4.43 17.09 -1.87
C LYS A 79 -5.53 16.81 -2.89
N ASP A 80 -5.14 16.57 -4.14
CA ASP A 80 -6.05 16.30 -5.27
C ASP A 80 -6.87 15.02 -5.01
N TYR A 81 -6.25 13.99 -4.42
CA TYR A 81 -6.94 12.77 -4.00
C TYR A 81 -8.07 13.09 -3.01
N PHE A 82 -7.79 13.87 -1.96
CA PHE A 82 -8.84 14.22 -0.99
C PHE A 82 -9.88 15.17 -1.55
N GLU A 83 -9.50 16.12 -2.42
CA GLU A 83 -10.44 17.00 -3.12
C GLU A 83 -11.44 16.20 -3.96
N PHE A 84 -10.97 15.18 -4.70
CA PHE A 84 -11.86 14.26 -5.42
C PHE A 84 -12.90 13.61 -4.49
N TYR A 85 -12.51 13.11 -3.31
CA TYR A 85 -13.47 12.50 -2.39
C TYR A 85 -14.44 13.52 -1.76
N LEU A 86 -14.03 14.77 -1.57
CA LEU A 86 -14.92 15.82 -1.06
C LEU A 86 -15.94 16.26 -2.12
N GLU A 87 -15.57 16.24 -3.40
CA GLU A 87 -16.40 16.71 -4.51
C GLU A 87 -17.26 15.60 -5.14
N GLU A 88 -16.65 14.48 -5.50
CA GLU A 88 -17.27 13.41 -6.30
C GLU A 88 -17.83 12.27 -5.44
N VAL A 89 -17.27 12.05 -4.25
CA VAL A 89 -17.65 10.96 -3.33
C VAL A 89 -17.96 11.48 -1.92
N PRO A 90 -18.79 12.54 -1.77
CA PRO A 90 -18.97 13.24 -0.50
C PRO A 90 -19.51 12.35 0.63
N HIS A 91 -20.15 11.23 0.28
CA HIS A 91 -20.67 10.26 1.25
C HIS A 91 -19.60 9.62 2.13
N VAL A 92 -18.34 9.59 1.69
CA VAL A 92 -17.21 9.16 2.53
C VAL A 92 -17.02 10.07 3.75
N PHE A 93 -17.43 11.33 3.63
CA PHE A 93 -17.35 12.35 4.68
C PHE A 93 -18.73 12.86 5.12
N GLU A 94 -19.84 12.20 4.75
CA GLU A 94 -21.21 12.72 4.88
C GLU A 94 -21.63 13.11 6.30
N THR A 95 -21.05 12.48 7.32
CA THR A 95 -21.32 12.77 8.73
C THR A 95 -20.54 13.97 9.27
N GLU A 96 -19.64 14.52 8.46
CA GLU A 96 -18.71 15.58 8.80
C GLU A 96 -18.96 16.77 7.88
N ASN A 97 -18.73 17.98 8.37
CA ASN A 97 -18.78 19.15 7.51
C ASN A 97 -17.50 19.17 6.64
N PRO A 98 -17.57 18.98 5.32
CA PRO A 98 -16.39 18.88 4.45
C PRO A 98 -15.49 20.14 4.54
N SER A 99 -16.07 21.30 4.86
CA SER A 99 -15.33 22.55 5.04
C SER A 99 -14.55 22.67 6.36
N GLN A 100 -14.67 21.68 7.25
CA GLN A 100 -14.06 21.69 8.59
C GLN A 100 -13.16 20.48 8.86
N ILE A 101 -13.11 19.51 7.95
CA ILE A 101 -12.24 18.35 8.10
C ILE A 101 -10.79 18.76 7.83
N SER A 102 -9.92 18.50 8.80
CA SER A 102 -8.49 18.74 8.63
C SER A 102 -7.84 17.65 7.77
N THR A 103 -6.73 17.97 7.10
CA THR A 103 -5.92 16.98 6.38
C THR A 103 -5.52 15.80 7.26
N GLN A 104 -5.28 16.05 8.55
CA GLN A 104 -4.99 15.01 9.54
C GLN A 104 -6.16 14.04 9.72
N GLU A 105 -7.39 14.55 9.82
CA GLU A 105 -8.59 13.72 9.95
C GLU A 105 -8.85 12.90 8.67
N MET A 106 -8.66 13.50 7.49
CA MET A 106 -8.75 12.79 6.21
C MET A 106 -7.71 11.66 6.10
N ILE A 107 -6.45 11.95 6.45
CA ILE A 107 -5.40 10.93 6.46
C ILE A 107 -5.70 9.84 7.49
N ASN A 108 -6.24 10.16 8.66
CA ASN A 108 -6.59 9.14 9.66
C ASN A 108 -7.72 8.20 9.19
N LYS A 109 -8.56 8.63 8.24
CA LYS A 109 -9.61 7.80 7.65
C LYS A 109 -9.11 6.86 6.55
N LEU A 110 -7.95 7.12 5.96
CA LEU A 110 -7.36 6.20 4.98
C LEU A 110 -7.23 4.82 5.61
N LYS A 111 -7.66 3.79 4.88
CA LYS A 111 -7.47 2.39 5.22
C LYS A 111 -6.28 1.87 4.42
N LEU A 112 -5.41 1.11 5.09
CA LEU A 112 -4.40 0.35 4.36
C LEU A 112 -5.14 -0.70 3.52
N ASN A 113 -4.94 -0.67 2.21
CA ASN A 113 -5.62 -1.55 1.26
C ASN A 113 -4.75 -2.72 0.85
N GLY A 114 -3.45 -2.47 0.64
CA GLY A 114 -2.56 -3.52 0.16
C GLY A 114 -1.11 -3.09 0.09
N VAL A 115 -0.29 -4.06 -0.31
CA VAL A 115 1.13 -3.89 -0.56
C VAL A 115 1.55 -4.75 -1.74
N ALA A 116 2.48 -4.23 -2.55
CA ALA A 116 2.92 -4.94 -3.75
C ALA A 116 4.44 -5.04 -3.84
N SER A 117 4.92 -6.03 -4.57
CA SER A 117 6.30 -6.12 -5.04
C SER A 117 6.35 -6.38 -6.54
N HIS A 118 7.08 -5.51 -7.25
CA HIS A 118 7.24 -5.57 -8.69
C HIS A 118 8.72 -5.69 -9.05
N GLY A 119 9.03 -6.33 -10.19
CA GLY A 119 10.39 -6.40 -10.71
C GLY A 119 11.31 -7.31 -9.88
N ARG A 120 12.63 -7.10 -10.02
CA ARG A 120 13.65 -7.94 -9.36
C ARG A 120 14.99 -7.23 -9.22
N GLY A 121 15.79 -7.66 -8.25
CA GLY A 121 17.15 -7.17 -8.06
C GLY A 121 17.20 -5.68 -7.70
N ALA A 122 17.88 -4.89 -8.54
CA ALA A 122 18.02 -3.44 -8.36
C ALA A 122 16.83 -2.64 -8.92
N GLU A 123 16.06 -3.22 -9.84
CA GLU A 123 14.85 -2.63 -10.42
C GLU A 123 13.59 -3.06 -9.67
N GLN A 124 13.74 -3.76 -8.55
CA GLN A 124 12.61 -4.16 -7.73
C GLN A 124 12.00 -2.92 -7.07
N SER A 125 10.69 -2.77 -7.17
CA SER A 125 9.94 -1.71 -6.50
C SER A 125 8.84 -2.29 -5.61
N PHE A 126 8.33 -1.46 -4.71
CA PHE A 126 7.30 -1.83 -3.76
C PHE A 126 6.27 -0.73 -3.60
N ASN A 127 5.05 -1.14 -3.28
CA ASN A 127 3.91 -0.24 -3.13
C ASN A 127 3.24 -0.45 -1.77
N VAL A 128 2.69 0.63 -1.24
CA VAL A 128 1.78 0.61 -0.09
C VAL A 128 0.56 1.42 -0.46
N ASP A 129 -0.58 0.74 -0.52
CA ASP A 129 -1.81 1.29 -1.08
C ASP A 129 -2.77 1.67 0.04
N PHE A 130 -3.35 2.85 -0.08
CA PHE A 130 -4.38 3.34 0.83
C PHE A 130 -5.67 3.67 0.07
N THR A 131 -6.81 3.45 0.70
CA THR A 131 -8.13 3.76 0.14
C THR A 131 -9.03 4.40 1.19
N LEU A 132 -10.08 5.11 0.75
CA LEU A 132 -11.20 5.49 1.61
C LEU A 132 -12.42 4.55 1.46
N GLY A 133 -12.20 3.36 0.90
CA GLY A 133 -13.25 2.36 0.67
C GLY A 133 -13.89 2.45 -0.72
N TYR A 134 -13.16 3.00 -1.69
CA TYR A 134 -13.54 3.11 -3.09
C TYR A 134 -12.44 2.54 -3.99
N ASP A 135 -12.66 2.53 -5.30
CA ASP A 135 -11.71 2.03 -6.30
C ASP A 135 -10.42 2.89 -6.39
N GLN A 136 -10.48 4.17 -5.99
CA GLN A 136 -9.32 5.05 -5.97
C GLN A 136 -8.31 4.68 -4.88
N LEU A 137 -7.04 4.54 -5.28
CA LEU A 137 -5.92 4.23 -4.40
C LEU A 137 -4.93 5.40 -4.33
N LEU A 138 -4.56 5.78 -3.12
CA LEU A 138 -3.40 6.62 -2.84
C LEU A 138 -2.21 5.72 -2.56
N VAL A 139 -1.20 5.76 -3.41
CA VAL A 139 -0.11 4.78 -3.45
C VAL A 139 1.21 5.43 -3.10
N MET A 140 1.92 4.86 -2.13
CA MET A 140 3.31 5.21 -1.83
C MET A 140 4.26 4.22 -2.52
N ASN A 141 5.15 4.72 -3.38
CA ASN A 141 6.13 3.90 -4.10
C ASN A 141 7.48 3.91 -3.38
N PHE A 142 8.15 2.76 -3.40
CA PHE A 142 9.45 2.55 -2.81
C PHE A 142 10.40 1.82 -3.77
N ASP A 143 11.66 2.22 -3.75
CA ASP A 143 12.74 1.59 -4.51
C ASP A 143 13.24 0.29 -3.83
N ALA A 144 14.18 -0.39 -4.49
CA ALA A 144 14.76 -1.66 -4.07
C ALA A 144 15.46 -1.63 -2.69
N ASP A 145 15.77 -0.45 -2.15
CA ASP A 145 16.36 -0.25 -0.82
C ASP A 145 15.35 0.26 0.22
N PHE A 146 14.06 0.30 -0.15
CA PHE A 146 12.95 0.85 0.63
C PHE A 146 13.03 2.35 0.90
N SER A 147 13.80 3.09 0.09
CA SER A 147 13.67 4.54 0.04
C SER A 147 12.39 4.94 -0.70
N THR A 148 11.76 6.02 -0.24
CA THR A 148 10.54 6.55 -0.87
C THR A 148 10.90 7.16 -2.22
N GLN A 149 10.17 6.75 -3.25
CA GLN A 149 10.36 7.24 -4.62
C GLN A 149 9.42 8.40 -4.91
N ASP A 150 8.11 8.15 -4.85
CA ASP A 150 7.05 9.13 -5.09
C ASP A 150 5.70 8.69 -4.49
N ILE A 151 4.70 9.56 -4.64
CA ILE A 151 3.30 9.30 -4.28
C ILE A 151 2.48 9.41 -5.56
N THR A 152 1.63 8.43 -5.80
CA THR A 152 0.77 8.35 -6.99
C THR A 152 -0.69 8.14 -6.58
N TRP A 153 -1.60 8.45 -7.51
CA TRP A 153 -3.02 8.19 -7.38
C TRP A 153 -3.43 7.30 -8.56
N GLU A 154 -3.99 6.13 -8.24
CA GLU A 154 -4.42 5.11 -9.20
C GLU A 154 -5.93 4.84 -9.10
N SER A 155 -6.53 4.39 -10.21
CA SER A 155 -7.96 4.10 -10.38
C SER A 155 -8.19 2.73 -10.97
#